data_AF-A0A817N060-F1
#
_entry.id   AF-A0A817N060-F1
#
_cell.length_a   1.000
_cell.length_b   1.000
_cell.length_c   1.000
_cell.angle_alpha   90.00
_cell.angle_beta   90.00
_cell.angle_gamma   90.00
#
_symmetry.space_group_name_H-M   'P 1'
#
loop_
_entity.id
_entity.type
_entity.pdbx_description
1 polymer ?
#
loop_
_entity_poly.entity_id
_entity_poly.type
_entity_poly.pdbx_seq_one_letter_code
_entity_poly.pdbx_strand_id
1 'polypeptide(L)'
;TKLSRPRKRRRTLIWSQQAVISLRDGLLTLQCRLGDMRYRSTLVEAHIRMYYVSKRQTKENEIIPLQLTDMDVGFDAGKDRLFLNWPLIIEHKIDTRSPLYTMDKTTIYTEKFEILLVLEGIIEPTGMVTQARTSYLPEEIIWGARFERMIHFDNLYYTVDYSKFNSIIKDNCTTDCSAKQIQEQIDSN
;
A
#
# COMPACT_ATOMS: atom_id res chain seq x y z
N THR A 1 11.20 15.52 5.34
CA THR A 1 11.82 14.46 6.16
C THR A 1 10.77 13.41 6.44
N LYS A 2 11.00 12.15 6.06
CA LYS A 2 10.06 11.03 6.24
C LYS A 2 9.68 10.85 7.71
N LEU A 3 8.39 10.84 8.03
CA LEU A 3 7.88 10.75 9.40
C LEU A 3 8.19 9.37 10.02
N SER A 4 8.08 8.32 9.20
CA SER A 4 8.36 6.95 9.63
C SER A 4 9.75 6.48 9.17
N ARG A 5 10.79 6.78 9.96
CA ARG A 5 12.08 6.10 9.80
C ARG A 5 12.00 4.75 10.52
N PRO A 6 12.22 3.63 9.82
CA PRO A 6 12.19 2.34 10.48
C PRO A 6 13.35 2.19 11.47
N ARG A 7 13.03 1.83 12.73
CA ARG A 7 14.05 1.48 13.73
C ARG A 7 14.75 0.17 13.34
N LYS A 8 16.09 0.18 13.37
CA LYS A 8 16.98 -0.98 13.13
C LYS A 8 16.78 -2.07 14.20
N ARG A 9 15.73 -2.89 14.09
CA ARG A 9 15.70 -4.26 14.63
C ARG A 9 15.86 -5.22 13.45
N ARG A 10 16.27 -6.48 13.68
CA ARG A 10 16.31 -7.52 12.64
C ARG A 10 14.91 -7.67 12.03
N ARG A 11 14.63 -6.94 10.95
CA ARG A 11 13.31 -6.87 10.31
C ARG A 11 13.15 -8.10 9.44
N THR A 12 12.35 -9.05 9.91
CA THR A 12 11.89 -10.15 9.06
C THR A 12 10.67 -9.74 8.24
N LEU A 13 9.88 -8.76 8.70
CA LEU A 13 8.84 -8.12 7.91
C LEU A 13 9.45 -7.05 6.99
N ILE A 14 9.25 -7.20 5.69
CA ILE A 14 9.79 -6.34 4.66
C ILE A 14 8.67 -5.71 3.82
N TRP A 15 8.91 -4.50 3.34
CA TRP A 15 8.00 -3.74 2.49
C TRP A 15 8.70 -3.43 1.17
N SER A 16 7.94 -3.31 0.08
CA SER A 16 8.50 -2.80 -1.18
C SER A 16 9.09 -1.42 -0.98
N GLN A 17 10.18 -1.14 -1.70
CA GLN A 17 10.82 0.18 -1.70
C GLN A 17 9.90 1.28 -2.26
N GLN A 18 9.05 0.91 -3.21
CA GLN A 18 8.08 1.81 -3.86
C GLN A 18 6.66 1.29 -3.66
N ALA A 19 5.70 2.20 -3.70
CA ALA A 19 4.30 1.87 -3.94
C ALA A 19 4.00 2.10 -5.43
N VAL A 20 2.94 1.49 -5.94
CA VAL A 20 2.54 1.64 -7.35
C VAL A 20 1.06 2.00 -7.44
N ILE A 21 0.71 2.78 -8.44
CA ILE A 21 -0.68 3.02 -8.82
C ILE A 21 -0.94 2.37 -10.16
N SER A 22 -1.96 1.51 -10.21
CA SER A 22 -2.44 0.89 -11.45
C SER A 22 -3.91 0.51 -11.38
N LEU A 23 -4.49 0.27 -12.56
CA LEU A 23 -5.83 -0.31 -12.68
C LEU A 23 -5.82 -1.78 -12.26
N ARG A 24 -6.80 -2.15 -11.45
CA ARG A 24 -7.12 -3.54 -11.09
C ARG A 24 -8.64 -3.68 -11.10
N ASP A 25 -9.13 -4.60 -11.93
CA ASP A 25 -10.57 -4.85 -12.11
C ASP A 25 -11.36 -3.57 -12.43
N GLY A 26 -10.81 -2.71 -13.29
CA GLY A 26 -11.42 -1.45 -13.72
C GLY A 26 -11.31 -0.30 -12.70
N LEU A 27 -10.75 -0.54 -11.51
CA LEU A 27 -10.59 0.47 -10.47
C LEU A 27 -9.13 0.88 -10.32
N LEU A 28 -8.89 2.17 -10.12
CA LEU A 28 -7.57 2.68 -9.79
C LEU A 28 -7.22 2.29 -8.35
N THR A 29 -6.03 1.72 -8.15
CA THR A 29 -5.60 1.21 -6.84
C THR A 29 -4.19 1.67 -6.50
N LEU A 30 -3.99 2.06 -5.24
CA LEU A 30 -2.67 2.23 -4.65
C LEU A 30 -2.23 0.89 -4.05
N GLN A 31 -1.05 0.42 -4.42
CA GLN A 31 -0.55 -0.89 -4.05
C GLN A 31 0.85 -0.82 -3.45
N CYS A 32 1.11 -1.63 -2.42
CA CYS A 32 2.47 -1.88 -1.93
C CYS A 32 2.65 -3.36 -1.60
N ARG A 33 3.87 -3.86 -1.64
CA ARG A 33 4.16 -5.27 -1.36
C ARG A 33 4.66 -5.44 0.06
N LEU A 34 4.12 -6.45 0.74
CA LEU A 34 4.52 -6.90 2.07
C LEU A 34 5.08 -8.32 1.97
N GLY A 35 6.14 -8.62 2.69
CA GLY A 35 6.69 -9.98 2.80
C GLY A 35 7.11 -10.31 4.22
N ASP A 36 7.11 -11.60 4.54
CA ASP A 36 7.71 -12.14 5.77
C ASP A 36 8.88 -13.06 5.42
N MET A 37 10.07 -12.67 5.87
CA MET A 37 11.32 -13.42 5.72
C MET A 37 11.56 -14.40 6.88
N ARG A 38 10.57 -14.62 7.77
CA ARG A 38 10.65 -15.64 8.81
C ARG A 38 10.54 -17.03 8.19
N TYR A 39 11.56 -17.85 8.40
CA TYR A 39 11.59 -19.25 7.96
C TYR A 39 10.76 -20.22 8.83
N ARG A 40 10.44 -19.85 10.08
CA ARG A 40 9.90 -20.79 11.09
C ARG A 40 8.83 -20.23 12.03
N SER A 41 8.42 -18.98 11.87
CA SER A 41 7.43 -18.39 12.75
C SER A 41 6.41 -17.61 11.96
N THR A 42 5.14 -17.87 12.27
CA THR A 42 4.01 -17.21 11.62
C THR A 42 3.70 -15.91 12.35
N LEU A 43 3.27 -14.90 11.60
CA LEU A 43 2.62 -13.74 12.16
C LEU A 43 1.12 -14.04 12.31
N VAL A 44 0.70 -14.28 13.55
CA VAL A 44 -0.69 -14.59 13.91
C VAL A 44 -1.47 -13.30 14.12
N GLU A 45 -2.77 -13.30 13.81
CA GLU A 45 -3.64 -12.11 13.91
C GLU A 45 -3.07 -10.87 13.21
N ALA A 46 -2.38 -11.12 12.09
CA ALA A 46 -1.79 -10.06 11.28
C ALA A 46 -2.90 -9.19 10.70
N HIS A 47 -2.81 -7.87 10.88
CA HIS A 47 -3.73 -6.93 10.26
C HIS A 47 -3.01 -5.62 9.91
N ILE A 48 -3.53 -4.92 8.91
CA ILE A 48 -2.88 -3.76 8.33
C ILE A 48 -3.77 -2.53 8.34
N ARG A 49 -3.15 -1.37 8.56
CA ARG A 49 -3.78 -0.05 8.53
C ARG A 49 -2.98 0.87 7.63
N MET A 50 -3.67 1.72 6.88
CA MET A 50 -3.08 2.68 5.97
C MET A 50 -3.63 4.08 6.27
N TYR A 51 -2.75 5.08 6.26
CA TYR A 51 -3.10 6.46 6.54
C TYR A 51 -2.49 7.39 5.49
N TYR A 52 -3.29 8.33 5.01
CA TYR A 52 -2.84 9.50 4.29
C TYR A 52 -2.47 10.59 5.31
N VAL A 53 -1.21 11.03 5.29
CA VAL A 53 -0.72 12.08 6.20
C VAL A 53 -0.46 13.35 5.42
N SER A 54 -1.17 14.43 5.74
CA SER A 54 -0.95 15.75 5.14
C SER A 54 -1.20 16.89 6.11
N LYS A 55 -0.77 18.09 5.72
CA LYS A 55 -1.15 19.33 6.41
C LYS A 55 -2.55 19.73 5.95
N ARG A 56 -3.44 20.02 6.89
CA ARG A 56 -4.79 20.56 6.61
C ARG A 56 -5.02 21.86 7.37
N GLN A 57 -5.78 22.77 6.76
CA GLN A 57 -6.42 23.87 7.46
C GLN A 57 -7.92 23.58 7.58
N THR A 58 -8.48 23.76 8.77
CA THR A 58 -9.93 23.57 9.01
C THR A 58 -10.73 24.75 8.47
N LYS A 59 -12.06 24.63 8.46
CA LYS A 59 -12.94 25.72 8.03
C LYS A 59 -12.88 26.91 9.01
N GLU A 60 -12.51 26.64 10.25
CA GLU A 60 -12.34 27.57 11.35
C GLU A 60 -10.93 28.20 11.39
N ASN A 61 -10.10 27.96 10.38
CA ASN A 61 -8.71 28.43 10.26
C ASN A 61 -7.71 27.81 11.24
N GLU A 62 -8.02 26.66 11.85
CA GLU A 62 -7.02 25.90 12.59
C GLU A 62 -6.08 25.17 11.62
N ILE A 63 -4.78 25.25 11.86
CA ILE A 63 -3.79 24.51 11.08
C ILE A 63 -3.47 23.21 11.81
N ILE A 64 -3.79 22.07 11.18
CA ILE A 64 -3.42 20.73 11.61
C ILE A 64 -2.15 20.32 10.82
N PRO A 65 -0.96 20.30 11.44
CA PRO A 65 0.29 20.06 10.71
C PRO A 65 0.41 18.64 10.13
N LEU A 66 -0.15 17.65 10.83
CA LEU A 66 -0.09 16.22 10.49
C LEU A 66 -1.46 15.60 10.73
N GLN A 67 -2.40 15.85 9.82
CA GLN A 67 -3.67 15.13 9.84
C GLN A 67 -3.44 13.71 9.31
N LEU A 68 -3.91 12.72 10.06
CA LEU A 68 -4.01 11.34 9.61
C LEU A 68 -5.44 11.10 9.12
N THR A 69 -5.57 10.81 7.83
CA THR A 69 -6.83 10.36 7.22
C THR A 69 -6.71 8.87 6.93
N ASP A 70 -7.64 8.09 7.46
CA ASP A 70 -7.69 6.64 7.21
C ASP A 70 -7.88 6.33 5.72
N MET A 71 -7.21 5.29 5.25
CA MET A 71 -7.33 4.79 3.88
C MET A 71 -7.75 3.32 3.93
N ASP A 72 -8.93 3.03 3.37
CA ASP A 72 -9.51 1.69 3.45
C ASP A 72 -8.68 0.64 2.68
N VAL A 73 -8.23 -0.38 3.41
CA VAL A 73 -7.53 -1.56 2.88
C VAL A 73 -8.40 -2.82 2.97
N GLY A 74 -9.72 -2.61 3.13
CA GLY A 74 -10.76 -3.62 3.19
C GLY A 74 -11.15 -4.02 4.62
N PHE A 75 -11.15 -3.08 5.56
CA PHE A 75 -11.51 -3.33 6.97
C PHE A 75 -12.93 -3.90 7.11
N ASP A 76 -13.91 -3.27 6.45
CA ASP A 76 -15.32 -3.70 6.51
C ASP A 76 -15.55 -5.11 5.94
N ALA A 77 -14.77 -5.47 4.92
CA ALA A 77 -14.77 -6.82 4.34
C ALA A 77 -13.83 -7.79 5.07
N GLY A 78 -13.09 -7.30 6.08
CA GLY A 78 -12.10 -8.03 6.83
C GLY A 78 -10.91 -8.54 6.02
N LYS A 79 -10.60 -7.89 4.88
CA LYS A 79 -9.43 -8.14 4.02
C LYS A 79 -8.14 -7.51 4.56
N ASP A 80 -8.27 -6.60 5.51
CA ASP A 80 -7.16 -6.02 6.28
C ASP A 80 -6.46 -7.07 7.14
N ARG A 81 -7.17 -8.14 7.52
CA ARG A 81 -6.64 -9.31 8.24
C ARG A 81 -5.90 -10.22 7.27
N LEU A 82 -4.60 -10.37 7.49
CA LEU A 82 -3.68 -11.00 6.55
C LEU A 82 -3.32 -12.42 6.99
N PHE A 83 -3.20 -13.31 6.02
CA PHE A 83 -2.53 -14.60 6.18
C PHE A 83 -1.18 -14.56 5.47
N LEU A 84 -0.12 -14.25 6.21
CA LEU A 84 1.18 -13.83 5.66
C LEU A 84 2.15 -15.01 5.45
N ASN A 85 1.73 -16.02 4.69
CA ASN A 85 2.59 -17.17 4.34
C ASN A 85 3.42 -16.95 3.06
N TRP A 86 3.02 -16.00 2.23
CA TRP A 86 3.71 -15.57 1.02
C TRP A 86 3.66 -14.05 0.91
N PRO A 87 4.51 -13.43 0.07
CA PRO A 87 4.42 -12.01 -0.20
C PRO A 87 3.02 -11.61 -0.69
N LEU A 88 2.44 -10.58 -0.06
CA LEU A 88 1.12 -10.05 -0.38
C LEU A 88 1.24 -8.68 -1.02
N ILE A 89 0.31 -8.36 -1.92
CA ILE A 89 0.10 -7.00 -2.39
C ILE A 89 -1.05 -6.43 -1.57
N ILE A 90 -0.75 -5.42 -0.76
CA ILE A 90 -1.74 -4.63 -0.04
C ILE A 90 -2.29 -3.61 -1.04
N GLU A 91 -3.60 -3.50 -1.12
CA GLU A 91 -4.30 -2.59 -2.03
C GLU A 91 -5.21 -1.64 -1.27
N HIS A 92 -5.20 -0.38 -1.67
CA HIS A 92 -6.22 0.60 -1.35
C HIS A 92 -6.94 0.98 -2.64
N LYS A 93 -8.26 0.83 -2.67
CA LYS A 93 -9.09 1.25 -3.80
C LYS A 93 -9.27 2.76 -3.75
N ILE A 94 -8.94 3.43 -4.84
CA ILE A 94 -9.10 4.89 -4.95
C ILE A 94 -10.54 5.15 -5.37
N ASP A 95 -11.46 5.06 -4.41
CA ASP A 95 -12.89 5.35 -4.56
C ASP A 95 -13.22 6.81 -4.16
N THR A 96 -14.50 7.17 -4.16
CA THR A 96 -14.99 8.52 -3.78
C THR A 96 -14.64 8.93 -2.35
N ARG A 97 -14.29 7.98 -1.46
CA ARG A 97 -13.89 8.23 -0.07
C ARG A 97 -12.37 8.36 0.07
N SER A 98 -11.62 7.95 -0.94
CA SER A 98 -10.15 8.04 -0.94
C SER A 98 -9.68 9.49 -0.98
N PRO A 99 -8.66 9.87 -0.17
CA PRO A 99 -8.02 11.18 -0.29
C PRO A 99 -7.29 11.38 -1.62
N LEU A 100 -7.07 10.30 -2.39
CA LEU A 100 -6.42 10.34 -3.71
C LEU A 100 -7.43 10.45 -4.87
N TYR A 101 -8.74 10.48 -4.59
CA TYR A 101 -9.79 10.34 -5.61
C TYR A 101 -9.69 11.33 -6.78
N THR A 102 -9.31 12.57 -6.49
CA THR A 102 -9.20 13.65 -7.47
C THR A 102 -7.80 13.81 -8.03
N MET A 103 -6.82 13.05 -7.57
CA MET A 103 -5.43 13.16 -8.01
C MET A 103 -5.22 12.35 -9.28
N ASP A 104 -4.71 13.01 -10.31
CA ASP A 104 -4.19 12.41 -11.53
C ASP A 104 -2.68 12.15 -11.43
N LYS A 105 -2.09 11.59 -12.49
CA LYS A 105 -0.66 11.29 -12.54
C LYS A 105 0.25 12.50 -12.34
N THR A 106 -0.19 13.70 -12.70
CA THR A 106 0.65 14.90 -12.59
C THR A 106 0.56 15.51 -11.20
N THR A 107 -0.67 15.67 -10.72
CA THR A 107 -1.01 16.30 -9.44
C THR A 107 -0.45 15.50 -8.27
N ILE A 108 -0.46 14.16 -8.33
CA ILE A 108 0.07 13.32 -7.25
C ILE A 108 1.51 13.69 -6.87
N TYR A 109 2.37 14.00 -7.85
CA TYR A 109 3.78 14.34 -7.61
C TYR A 109 4.01 15.77 -7.13
N THR A 110 3.00 16.64 -7.24
CA THR A 110 3.07 18.03 -6.78
C THR A 110 2.52 18.22 -5.37
N GLU A 111 1.69 17.28 -4.93
CA GLU A 111 1.07 17.30 -3.62
C GLU A 111 2.05 16.97 -2.49
N LYS A 112 1.75 17.46 -1.29
CA LYS A 112 2.60 17.26 -0.10
C LYS A 112 1.90 16.36 0.90
N PHE A 113 2.15 15.05 0.78
CA PHE A 113 1.62 14.04 1.69
C PHE A 113 2.63 12.92 1.94
N GLU A 114 2.29 12.03 2.87
CA GLU A 114 3.01 10.79 3.13
C GLU A 114 1.98 9.68 3.38
N ILE A 115 2.07 8.56 2.67
CA ILE A 115 1.25 7.38 2.94
C ILE A 115 1.95 6.56 4.01
N LEU A 116 1.33 6.36 5.16
CA LEU A 116 1.85 5.56 6.26
C LEU A 116 1.13 4.21 6.29
N LEU A 117 1.88 3.11 6.38
CA LEU A 117 1.33 1.79 6.63
C LEU A 117 1.83 1.23 7.94
N VAL A 118 0.91 0.55 8.64
CA VAL A 118 1.16 -0.10 9.92
C VAL A 118 0.64 -1.52 9.83
N LEU A 119 1.55 -2.49 9.92
CA LEU A 119 1.23 -3.90 10.11
C LEU A 119 1.41 -4.24 11.58
N GLU A 120 0.41 -4.87 12.17
CA GLU A 120 0.45 -5.41 13.52
C GLU A 120 0.13 -6.89 13.49
N GLY A 121 0.65 -7.63 14.47
CA GLY A 121 0.35 -9.03 14.65
C GLY A 121 1.16 -9.61 15.82
N ILE A 122 0.97 -10.90 16.07
CA ILE A 122 1.59 -11.63 17.18
C ILE A 122 2.62 -12.60 16.62
N ILE A 123 3.83 -12.58 17.18
CA ILE A 123 4.86 -13.55 16.81
C ILE A 123 4.57 -14.87 17.53
N GLU A 124 4.15 -15.89 16.78
CA GLU A 124 3.67 -17.20 17.29
C GLU A 124 4.52 -17.79 18.44
N PRO A 125 5.85 -17.97 18.32
CA PRO A 125 6.63 -18.61 19.38
C PRO A 125 6.80 -17.77 20.66
N THR A 126 6.58 -16.45 20.61
CA THR A 126 6.82 -15.57 21.76
C THR A 126 5.55 -14.97 22.34
N GLY A 127 4.43 -15.02 21.63
CA GLY A 127 3.19 -14.33 22.00
C GLY A 127 3.33 -12.80 22.03
N MET A 128 4.45 -12.25 21.58
CA MET A 128 4.69 -10.80 21.62
C MET A 128 4.01 -10.12 20.43
N VAL A 129 3.29 -9.05 20.70
CA VAL A 129 2.79 -8.14 19.67
C VAL A 129 3.97 -7.45 18.99
N THR A 130 3.98 -7.46 17.66
CA THR A 130 4.96 -6.79 16.83
C THR A 130 4.27 -5.81 15.90
N GLN A 131 4.93 -4.69 15.64
CA GLN A 131 4.46 -3.66 14.73
C GLN A 131 5.56 -3.34 13.72
N ALA A 132 5.23 -3.45 12.43
CA ALA A 132 6.09 -3.02 11.33
C ALA A 132 5.45 -1.82 10.64
N ARG A 133 6.23 -0.77 10.42
CA ARG A 133 5.77 0.47 9.76
C ARG A 133 6.58 0.77 8.51
N THR A 134 5.92 1.27 7.48
CA THR A 134 6.60 1.87 6.32
C THR A 134 5.85 3.12 5.91
N SER A 135 6.46 3.93 5.07
CA SER A 135 5.74 5.00 4.42
C SER A 135 6.23 5.24 3.00
N TYR A 136 5.41 5.95 2.22
CA TYR A 136 5.69 6.34 0.84
C TYR A 136 5.42 7.83 0.67
N LEU A 137 6.45 8.57 0.26
CA LEU A 137 6.32 9.93 -0.25
C LEU A 137 5.79 9.90 -1.69
N PRO A 138 5.27 11.01 -2.25
CA PRO A 138 4.74 11.04 -3.61
C PRO A 138 5.75 10.57 -4.65
N GLU A 139 7.04 10.90 -4.47
CA GLU A 139 8.11 10.49 -5.39
C GLU A 139 8.44 8.98 -5.27
N GLU A 140 8.02 8.33 -4.19
CA GLU A 140 8.14 6.87 -3.97
C GLU A 140 6.91 6.10 -4.51
N ILE A 141 5.91 6.79 -5.10
CA ILE A 141 4.71 6.20 -5.70
C ILE A 141 4.84 6.23 -7.23
N ILE A 142 4.89 5.05 -7.85
CA ILE A 142 5.06 4.92 -9.30
C ILE A 142 3.70 4.71 -9.97
N TRP A 143 3.25 5.72 -10.71
CA TRP A 143 2.02 5.66 -11.49
C TRP A 143 2.19 4.83 -12.77
N GLY A 144 1.17 4.05 -13.11
CA GLY A 144 1.18 3.21 -14.31
C GLY A 144 2.19 2.08 -14.22
N ALA A 145 2.35 1.51 -13.02
CA ALA A 145 3.23 0.38 -12.76
C ALA A 145 2.50 -0.69 -11.94
N ARG A 146 2.97 -1.93 -12.09
CA ARG A 146 2.54 -3.07 -11.29
C ARG A 146 3.75 -3.84 -10.82
N PHE A 147 3.62 -4.53 -9.70
CA PHE A 147 4.71 -5.38 -9.23
C PHE A 147 4.91 -6.59 -10.16
N GLU A 148 6.17 -6.95 -10.41
CA GLU A 148 6.49 -8.13 -11.21
C GLU A 148 6.07 -9.41 -10.48
N ARG A 149 5.50 -10.38 -11.19
CA ARG A 149 5.11 -11.67 -10.61
C ARG A 149 6.35 -12.37 -10.03
N MET A 150 6.24 -12.78 -8.77
CA MET A 150 7.31 -13.48 -8.05
C MET A 150 6.93 -14.90 -7.59
N ILE A 151 5.66 -15.26 -7.64
CA ILE A 151 5.16 -16.59 -7.25
C ILE A 151 4.93 -17.42 -8.51
N HIS A 152 5.65 -18.53 -8.61
CA HIS A 152 5.54 -19.48 -9.72
C HIS A 152 5.05 -20.82 -9.18
N PHE A 153 4.24 -21.51 -9.98
CA PHE A 153 3.82 -22.87 -9.70
C PHE A 153 4.45 -23.76 -10.76
N ASP A 154 5.35 -24.64 -10.33
CA ASP A 154 6.09 -25.55 -11.20
C ASP A 154 6.27 -26.90 -10.48
N ASN A 155 6.23 -28.00 -11.23
CA ASN A 155 6.44 -29.36 -10.71
C ASN A 155 5.70 -29.67 -9.39
N LEU A 156 4.44 -29.22 -9.26
CA LEU A 156 3.56 -29.42 -8.10
C LEU A 156 3.91 -28.63 -6.83
N TYR A 157 4.88 -27.71 -6.88
CA TYR A 157 5.22 -26.83 -5.75
C TYR A 157 5.21 -25.35 -6.13
N TYR A 158 4.96 -24.50 -5.14
CA TYR A 158 5.08 -23.05 -5.27
C TYR A 158 6.51 -22.62 -4.97
N THR A 159 7.10 -21.82 -5.86
CA THR A 159 8.38 -21.13 -5.64
C THR A 159 8.17 -19.63 -5.58
N VAL A 160 8.98 -18.96 -4.76
CA VAL A 160 8.91 -17.51 -4.55
C VAL A 160 10.28 -16.91 -4.85
N ASP A 161 10.38 -16.16 -5.94
CA ASP A 161 11.62 -15.47 -6.34
C ASP A 161 11.71 -14.09 -5.68
N TYR A 162 12.39 -14.05 -4.52
CA TYR A 162 12.58 -12.80 -3.76
C TYR A 162 13.48 -11.77 -4.45
N SER A 163 14.22 -12.13 -5.51
CA SER A 163 14.96 -11.12 -6.31
C SER A 163 14.00 -10.12 -6.96
N LYS A 164 12.77 -10.56 -7.26
CA LYS A 164 11.70 -9.75 -7.86
C LYS A 164 10.85 -8.99 -6.85
N PHE A 165 11.17 -9.06 -5.55
CA PHE A 165 10.34 -8.47 -4.50
C PHE A 165 10.17 -6.95 -4.67
N ASN A 166 11.19 -6.24 -5.13
CA ASN A 166 11.10 -4.79 -5.41
C ASN A 166 10.89 -4.49 -6.91
N SER A 167 10.90 -5.50 -7.78
CA SER A 167 10.75 -5.30 -9.22
C SER A 167 9.34 -4.87 -9.57
N ILE A 168 9.27 -3.82 -10.38
CA ILE A 168 8.05 -3.28 -10.96
C ILE A 168 8.17 -3.28 -12.48
N ILE A 169 7.04 -3.45 -13.16
CA ILE A 169 6.93 -3.39 -14.61
C ILE A 169 5.90 -2.34 -14.99
N LYS A 170 6.10 -1.72 -16.16
CA LYS A 170 5.15 -0.75 -16.71
C LYS A 170 3.79 -1.43 -16.95
N ASP A 171 2.73 -0.77 -16.53
CA ASP A 171 1.37 -1.13 -16.85
C ASP A 171 0.85 -0.23 -17.97
N ASN A 172 0.58 -0.84 -19.14
CA ASN A 172 0.15 -0.10 -20.32
C ASN A 172 -1.35 0.21 -20.33
N CYS A 173 -2.12 -0.38 -19.41
CA CYS A 173 -3.57 -0.17 -19.34
C CYS A 173 -3.95 1.02 -18.46
N THR A 174 -3.08 1.43 -17.53
CA THR A 174 -3.37 2.51 -16.59
C THR A 174 -3.36 3.86 -17.29
N THR A 175 -4.49 4.57 -17.20
CA THR A 175 -4.65 5.94 -17.71
C THR A 175 -3.91 6.95 -16.84
N ASP A 176 -3.62 8.12 -17.40
CA ASP A 176 -3.03 9.23 -16.65
C ASP A 176 -4.08 10.04 -15.85
N CYS A 177 -5.38 9.76 -16.05
CA CYS A 177 -6.52 10.39 -15.39
C CYS A 177 -6.69 9.98 -13.92
N SER A 178 -7.31 10.86 -13.13
CA SER A 178 -7.72 10.56 -11.76
C SER A 178 -8.86 9.54 -11.70
N ALA A 179 -9.04 8.89 -10.55
CA ALA A 179 -10.17 7.97 -10.34
C ALA A 179 -11.52 8.65 -10.57
N LYS A 180 -11.66 9.92 -10.18
CA LYS A 180 -12.85 10.72 -10.45
C LYS A 180 -13.16 10.84 -11.94
N GLN A 181 -12.16 11.20 -12.75
CA GLN A 181 -12.32 11.37 -14.19
C GLN A 181 -12.67 10.03 -14.86
N ILE A 182 -12.07 8.93 -14.41
CA ILE A 182 -12.39 7.59 -14.91
C ILE A 182 -13.86 7.26 -14.62
N GLN A 183 -14.34 7.52 -13.41
CA GLN A 183 -15.74 7.29 -13.05
C GLN A 183 -16.70 8.14 -13.90
N GLU A 184 -16.42 9.43 -14.07
CA GLU A 184 -17.24 10.34 -14.90
C GLU A 184 -17.32 9.89 -16.36
N GLN A 185 -16.23 9.31 -16.89
CA GLN A 185 -16.20 8.74 -18.24
C GLN A 185 -17.02 7.45 -18.35
N ILE A 186 -17.03 6.62 -17.31
CA ILE A 186 -17.86 5.40 -17.26
C ILE A 186 -19.33 5.77 -17.18
N ASP A 187 -19.69 6.74 -16.35
CA ASP A 187 -21.09 7.18 -16.15
C ASP A 187 -21.69 7.88 -17.37
N SER A 188 -20.84 8.39 -18.28
CA SER A 188 -21.25 9.07 -19.51
C SER A 188 -21.46 8.13 -20.71
N ASN A 189 -21.11 6.84 -20.59
CA ASN A 189 -21.24 5.82 -21.64
C ASN A 189 -22.40 4.86 -21.35
#